data_AF-A0A2V9C4K5-F1
#
_entry.id   AF-A0A2V9C4K5-F1
#
_cell.length_a   1.000
_cell.length_b   1.000
_cell.length_c   1.000
_cell.angle_alpha   90.00
_cell.angle_beta   90.00
_cell.angle_gamma   90.00
#
_symmetry.space_group_name_H-M   'P 1'
#
loop_
_entity.id
_entity.type
_entity.pdbx_description
1 polymer ?
#
loop_
_entity_poly.entity_id
_entity_poly.type
_entity_poly.pdbx_seq_one_letter_code
_entity_poly.pdbx_strand_id
1 'polypeptide(L)'
;LHPDNFVNATEQERELSLKRSSELNDAYRTLRDPIARVEYLLAIEGERKEGEKKQQAPPELLEEVFELNESLDELREAKASGENLAGLKARLESAEKNFQGKLGEVDGKLQAAAREWDAAVKAAHAERRIVMAKLNDLLNRRSYIRNLVINVAKELAEV
;
A
#
# COMPACT_ATOMS: atom_id res chain seq x y z
N LEU A 1 7.94 2.37 31.83
CA LEU A 1 7.16 3.13 30.83
C LEU A 1 5.68 2.73 30.83
N HIS A 2 5.30 1.54 31.31
CA HIS A 2 3.88 1.17 31.41
C HIS A 2 3.15 2.08 32.43
N PRO A 3 1.97 2.64 32.10
CA PRO A 3 1.21 3.53 33.00
C PRO A 3 0.90 2.89 34.36
N ASP A 4 0.75 1.56 34.39
CA ASP A 4 0.48 0.80 35.62
C ASP A 4 1.63 0.88 36.65
N ASN A 5 2.85 1.25 36.23
CA ASN A 5 3.96 1.49 37.16
C ASN A 5 3.93 2.91 37.76
N PHE A 6 3.03 3.78 37.29
CA PHE A 6 2.90 5.18 37.69
C PHE A 6 1.56 5.48 38.39
N VAL A 7 0.83 4.45 38.84
CA VAL A 7 -0.49 4.58 39.52
C VAL A 7 -0.42 5.42 40.80
N ASN A 8 0.76 5.54 41.41
CA ASN A 8 1.02 6.41 42.57
C ASN A 8 1.86 7.66 42.25
N ALA A 9 2.19 7.90 40.97
CA ALA A 9 2.98 9.04 40.53
C ALA A 9 2.12 10.31 40.39
N THR A 10 2.77 11.46 40.24
CA THR A 10 2.10 12.75 39.98
C THR A 10 1.35 12.72 38.64
N GLU A 11 0.35 13.58 38.47
CA GLU A 11 -0.44 13.68 37.23
C GLU A 11 0.45 13.92 36.00
N GLN A 12 1.45 14.81 36.14
CA GLN A 12 2.43 15.10 35.11
C GLN A 12 3.29 13.88 34.73
N GLU A 13 3.68 13.05 35.70
CA GLU A 13 4.43 11.81 35.44
C GLU A 13 3.58 10.74 34.78
N ARG A 14 2.28 10.65 35.13
CA ARG A 14 1.34 9.73 34.48
C ARG A 14 1.08 10.13 33.03
N GLU A 15 0.85 11.41 32.75
CA GLU A 15 0.69 11.91 31.38
C GLU A 15 1.94 11.65 30.55
N LEU A 16 3.13 11.89 31.11
CA LEU A 16 4.39 11.60 30.42
C LEU A 16 4.55 10.10 30.15
N SER A 17 4.21 9.24 31.12
CA SER A 17 4.26 7.78 30.94
C SER A 17 3.27 7.28 29.90
N LEU A 18 2.06 7.85 29.86
CA LEU A 18 1.03 7.53 28.87
C LEU A 18 1.49 7.93 27.47
N LYS A 19 1.98 9.16 27.31
CA LYS A 19 2.51 9.67 26.04
C LYS A 19 3.63 8.77 25.51
N ARG A 20 4.61 8.45 26.36
CA ARG A 20 5.74 7.58 26.00
C ARG A 20 5.30 6.17 25.62
N SER A 21 4.28 5.63 26.29
CA SER A 21 3.71 4.32 25.95
C SER A 21 3.00 4.35 24.60
N SER A 22 2.25 5.42 24.30
CA SER A 22 1.62 5.60 23.00
C SER A 22 2.67 5.67 21.89
N GLU A 23 3.71 6.49 22.07
CA GLU A 23 4.81 6.61 21.11
C GLU A 23 5.50 5.26 20.84
N LEU A 24 5.72 4.45 21.90
CA LEU A 24 6.29 3.11 21.76
C LEU A 24 5.38 2.16 20.98
N ASN A 25 4.07 2.21 21.24
CA ASN A 25 3.09 1.39 20.54
C ASN A 25 2.98 1.77 19.06
N ASP A 26 3.04 3.06 18.75
CA ASP A 26 2.99 3.56 17.36
C ASP A 26 4.26 3.19 16.60
N ALA A 27 5.43 3.30 17.24
CA ALA A 27 6.69 2.82 16.68
C ALA A 27 6.63 1.30 16.43
N TYR A 28 6.14 0.52 17.39
CA TYR A 28 5.98 -0.93 17.23
C TYR A 28 5.07 -1.29 16.06
N ARG A 29 3.89 -0.65 15.95
CA ARG A 29 2.94 -0.88 14.86
C ARG A 29 3.56 -0.55 13.50
N THR A 30 4.19 0.61 13.38
CA THR A 30 4.84 1.07 12.14
C THR A 30 5.98 0.14 11.71
N LEU A 31 6.84 -0.28 12.65
CA LEU A 31 7.99 -1.12 12.32
C LEU A 31 7.64 -2.59 12.09
N ARG A 32 6.51 -3.06 12.67
CA ARG A 32 6.02 -4.43 12.47
C ARG A 32 5.36 -4.63 11.11
N ASP A 33 4.67 -3.61 10.60
CA ASP A 33 4.06 -3.68 9.27
C ASP A 33 5.12 -3.41 8.18
N PRO A 34 5.38 -4.34 7.25
CA PRO A 34 6.43 -4.18 6.25
C PRO A 34 6.23 -2.96 5.33
N ILE A 35 4.98 -2.58 5.06
CA ILE A 35 4.65 -1.46 4.17
C ILE A 35 4.87 -0.14 4.91
N ALA A 36 4.28 0.00 6.09
CA ALA A 36 4.42 1.18 6.94
C ALA A 36 5.89 1.41 7.32
N ARG A 37 6.66 0.34 7.53
CA ARG A 37 8.11 0.42 7.77
C ARG A 37 8.84 1.04 6.58
N VAL A 38 8.53 0.63 5.36
CA VAL A 38 9.15 1.21 4.14
C VAL A 38 8.69 2.65 3.92
N GLU A 39 7.41 2.95 4.13
CA GLU A 39 6.87 4.32 4.07
C GLU A 39 7.60 5.24 5.05
N TYR A 40 7.74 4.80 6.29
CA TYR A 40 8.44 5.54 7.35
C TYR A 40 9.92 5.74 7.02
N LEU A 41 10.59 4.71 6.52
CA LEU A 41 11.98 4.79 6.08
C LEU A 41 12.18 5.82 4.97
N LEU A 42 11.34 5.78 3.93
CA LEU A 42 11.39 6.74 2.83
C LEU A 42 11.11 8.17 3.31
N ALA A 43 10.24 8.34 4.32
CA ALA A 43 9.94 9.63 4.92
C ALA A 43 11.15 10.19 5.69
N ILE A 44 11.85 9.36 6.47
CA ILE A 44 13.08 9.77 7.19
C ILE A 44 14.17 10.22 6.22
N GLU A 45 14.36 9.49 5.12
CA GLU A 45 15.39 9.81 4.12
C GLU A 45 14.97 10.97 3.18
N GLY A 46 13.74 11.48 3.30
CA GLY A 46 13.20 12.53 2.42
C GLY A 46 13.00 12.09 0.97
N GLU A 47 13.09 10.79 0.68
CA GLU A 47 12.98 10.21 -0.66
C GLU A 47 11.56 9.70 -0.96
N ARG A 48 10.61 9.85 -0.01
CA ARG A 48 9.20 9.54 -0.24
C ARG A 48 8.59 10.55 -1.21
N LYS A 49 8.56 10.19 -2.49
CA LYS A 49 7.91 10.96 -3.54
C LYS A 49 6.47 10.51 -3.68
N GLU A 50 5.64 10.98 -2.76
CA GLU A 50 4.19 10.98 -2.97
C GLU A 50 3.82 12.18 -3.82
N GLY A 51 3.19 11.94 -4.99
CA GLY A 51 2.24 12.95 -5.46
C GLY A 51 2.39 13.59 -6.84
N GLU A 52 2.88 12.92 -7.88
CA GLU A 52 2.49 13.32 -9.26
C GLU A 52 2.08 12.12 -10.11
N LYS A 53 2.80 11.00 -9.99
CA LYS A 53 2.52 9.76 -10.74
C LYS A 53 1.43 8.85 -10.12
N LYS A 54 0.80 9.23 -9.01
CA LYS A 54 -0.26 8.41 -8.36
C LYS A 54 -1.45 8.10 -9.30
N GLN A 55 -1.60 8.84 -10.40
CA GLN A 55 -2.68 8.66 -11.37
C GLN A 55 -2.27 7.92 -12.65
N GLN A 56 -0.98 7.81 -12.96
CA GLN A 56 -0.56 7.17 -14.20
C GLN A 56 -0.34 5.68 -13.94
N ALA A 57 -1.06 4.84 -14.69
CA ALA A 57 -0.85 3.40 -14.61
C ALA A 57 0.62 3.08 -14.95
N PRO A 58 1.28 2.17 -14.22
CA PRO A 58 2.54 1.61 -14.64
C PRO A 58 2.43 1.13 -16.10
N PRO A 59 3.41 1.40 -16.98
CA PRO A 59 3.33 1.05 -18.40
C PRO A 59 2.95 -0.41 -18.67
N GLU A 60 3.45 -1.32 -17.82
CA GLU A 60 3.19 -2.76 -17.87
C GLU A 60 1.80 -3.18 -17.37
N LEU A 61 0.96 -2.23 -16.93
CA LEU A 61 -0.43 -2.45 -16.52
C LEU A 61 -1.43 -1.69 -17.40
N LEU A 62 -0.96 -0.91 -18.38
CA LEU A 62 -1.82 -0.03 -19.16
C LEU A 62 -2.90 -0.80 -19.93
N GLU A 63 -2.52 -1.93 -20.54
CA GLU A 63 -3.44 -2.78 -21.30
C GLU A 63 -4.52 -3.38 -20.40
N GLU A 64 -4.15 -4.01 -19.28
CA GLU A 64 -5.15 -4.63 -18.41
C GLU A 64 -6.02 -3.60 -17.68
N VAL A 65 -5.48 -2.41 -17.38
CA VAL A 65 -6.29 -1.30 -16.82
C VAL A 65 -7.28 -0.79 -17.85
N PHE A 66 -6.88 -0.71 -19.13
CA PHE A 66 -7.77 -0.30 -20.20
C PHE A 66 -8.92 -1.31 -20.38
N GLU A 67 -8.61 -2.60 -20.51
CA GLU A 67 -9.62 -3.67 -20.59
C GLU A 67 -10.57 -3.69 -19.38
N LEU A 68 -10.03 -3.44 -18.18
CA LEU A 68 -10.83 -3.35 -16.97
C LEU A 68 -11.79 -2.16 -17.02
N ASN A 69 -11.32 -0.98 -17.44
CA ASN A 69 -12.17 0.20 -17.54
C ASN A 69 -13.30 -0.02 -18.57
N GLU A 70 -13.00 -0.63 -19.72
CA GLU A 70 -14.03 -1.01 -20.70
C GLU A 70 -15.08 -1.94 -20.08
N SER A 71 -14.64 -2.98 -19.36
CA SER A 71 -15.55 -3.91 -18.67
C SER A 71 -16.41 -3.24 -17.60
N LEU A 72 -15.87 -2.24 -16.91
CA LEU A 72 -16.60 -1.44 -15.91
C LEU A 72 -17.63 -0.51 -16.56
N ASP A 73 -17.30 0.08 -17.71
CA ASP A 73 -18.22 0.92 -18.46
C ASP A 73 -19.36 0.09 -19.07
N GLU A 74 -19.06 -1.08 -19.66
CA GLU A 74 -20.05 -2.06 -20.12
C GLU A 74 -21.00 -2.46 -18.97
N LEU A 75 -20.47 -2.69 -17.77
CA LEU A 75 -21.26 -3.01 -16.59
C LEU A 75 -22.23 -1.88 -16.21
N ARG A 76 -21.78 -0.62 -16.26
CA ARG A 76 -22.62 0.55 -15.94
C ARG A 76 -23.74 0.73 -16.96
N GLU A 77 -23.45 0.52 -18.23
CA GLU A 77 -24.46 0.56 -19.31
C GLU A 77 -25.48 -0.57 -19.14
N ALA A 78 -25.03 -1.80 -18.92
CA ALA A 78 -25.90 -2.96 -18.72
C ALA A 78 -26.80 -2.81 -17.47
N LYS A 79 -26.29 -2.19 -16.39
CA LYS A 79 -27.10 -1.83 -15.22
C LYS A 79 -28.22 -0.85 -15.58
N ALA A 80 -27.95 0.13 -16.44
CA ALA A 80 -28.93 1.11 -16.85
C ALA A 80 -30.00 0.54 -17.81
N SER A 81 -29.62 -0.42 -18.66
CA SER A 81 -30.55 -1.08 -19.60
C SER A 81 -31.29 -2.29 -19.01
N GLY A 82 -30.88 -2.78 -17.83
CA GLY A 82 -31.47 -3.96 -17.19
C GLY A 82 -31.05 -5.28 -17.83
N GLU A 83 -29.89 -5.30 -18.49
CA GLU A 83 -29.34 -6.48 -19.15
C GLU A 83 -28.76 -7.50 -18.17
N ASN A 84 -28.49 -8.72 -18.65
CA ASN A 84 -27.91 -9.78 -17.84
C ASN A 84 -26.43 -9.50 -17.53
N LEU A 85 -26.13 -9.28 -16.25
CA LEU A 85 -24.80 -8.92 -15.76
C LEU A 85 -23.87 -10.12 -15.49
N ALA A 86 -24.35 -11.36 -15.60
CA ALA A 86 -23.58 -12.54 -15.16
C ALA A 86 -22.23 -12.70 -15.89
N GLY A 87 -22.21 -12.45 -17.21
CA GLY A 87 -20.98 -12.53 -18.00
C GLY A 87 -19.97 -11.43 -17.65
N LEU A 88 -20.46 -10.20 -17.44
CA LEU A 88 -19.64 -9.05 -17.05
C LEU A 88 -19.08 -9.21 -15.64
N LYS A 89 -19.89 -9.71 -14.70
CA LYS A 89 -19.48 -10.03 -13.34
C LYS A 89 -18.33 -11.03 -13.32
N ALA A 90 -18.45 -12.13 -14.08
CA ALA A 90 -17.39 -13.14 -14.17
C ALA A 90 -16.07 -12.59 -14.74
N ARG A 91 -16.13 -11.67 -15.72
CA ARG A 91 -14.93 -11.00 -16.26
C ARG A 91 -14.28 -10.11 -15.19
N LEU A 92 -15.08 -9.32 -14.47
CA LEU A 92 -14.59 -8.42 -13.42
C LEU A 92 -14.00 -9.21 -12.23
N GLU A 93 -14.61 -10.31 -11.82
CA GLU A 93 -14.05 -11.21 -10.79
C GLU A 93 -12.70 -11.81 -11.24
N SER A 94 -12.57 -12.19 -12.51
CA SER A 94 -11.30 -12.67 -13.07
C SER A 94 -10.24 -11.57 -13.09
N ALA A 95 -10.62 -10.34 -13.46
CA ALA A 95 -9.73 -9.19 -13.43
C ALA A 95 -9.29 -8.84 -12.00
N GLU A 96 -10.22 -8.83 -11.04
CA GLU A 96 -9.92 -8.62 -9.62
C GLU A 96 -8.87 -9.62 -9.13
N LYS A 97 -9.08 -10.92 -9.41
CA LYS A 97 -8.14 -11.98 -9.03
C LYS A 97 -6.76 -11.80 -9.66
N ASN A 98 -6.70 -11.37 -10.92
CA ASN A 98 -5.43 -11.07 -11.59
C ASN A 98 -4.69 -9.93 -10.86
N PHE A 99 -5.37 -8.81 -10.60
CA PHE A 99 -4.76 -7.68 -9.91
C PHE A 99 -4.38 -7.99 -8.45
N GLN A 100 -5.15 -8.83 -7.75
CA GLN A 100 -4.76 -9.35 -6.43
C GLN A 100 -3.46 -10.18 -6.51
N GLY A 101 -3.31 -11.02 -7.53
CA GLY A 101 -2.06 -11.75 -7.79
C GLY A 101 -0.88 -10.81 -8.01
N LYS A 102 -1.04 -9.82 -8.87
CA LYS A 102 -0.01 -8.78 -9.13
C LYS A 102 0.33 -7.98 -7.88
N LEU A 103 -0.65 -7.68 -7.02
CA LEU A 103 -0.41 -7.02 -5.74
C LEU A 103 0.49 -7.87 -4.85
N GLY A 104 0.22 -9.18 -4.75
CA GLY A 104 1.06 -10.12 -4.01
C GLY A 104 2.49 -10.22 -4.55
N GLU A 105 2.67 -10.19 -5.87
CA GLU A 105 4.02 -10.15 -6.48
C GLU A 105 4.78 -8.88 -6.11
N VAL A 106 4.12 -7.72 -6.16
CA VAL A 106 4.73 -6.44 -5.79
C VAL A 106 5.06 -6.41 -4.29
N ASP A 107 4.20 -6.97 -3.44
CA ASP A 107 4.48 -7.12 -2.01
C ASP A 107 5.73 -7.97 -1.76
N GLY A 108 5.88 -9.09 -2.48
CA GLY A 108 7.08 -9.93 -2.41
C GLY A 108 8.35 -9.17 -2.86
N LYS A 109 8.28 -8.43 -3.96
CA LYS A 109 9.39 -7.59 -4.46
C LYS A 109 9.75 -6.48 -3.47
N LEU A 110 8.76 -5.85 -2.85
CA LEU A 110 8.95 -4.80 -1.84
C LEU A 110 9.65 -5.36 -0.61
N GLN A 111 9.25 -6.53 -0.13
CA GLN A 111 9.92 -7.20 1.00
C GLN A 111 11.37 -7.57 0.66
N ALA A 112 11.64 -8.06 -0.56
CA ALA A 112 13.00 -8.34 -0.99
C ALA A 112 13.87 -7.07 -1.04
N ALA A 113 13.35 -5.98 -1.63
CA ALA A 113 14.03 -4.68 -1.65
C ALA A 113 14.26 -4.11 -0.24
N ALA A 114 13.34 -4.34 0.70
CA ALA A 114 13.52 -3.92 2.09
C ALA A 114 14.66 -4.70 2.77
N ARG A 115 14.82 -5.99 2.48
CA ARG A 115 15.97 -6.79 2.95
C ARG A 115 17.29 -6.33 2.32
N GLU A 116 17.27 -5.95 1.05
CA GLU A 116 18.43 -5.34 0.38
C GLU A 116 18.85 -4.04 1.10
N TRP A 117 17.88 -3.21 1.50
CA TRP A 117 18.16 -2.01 2.30
C TRP A 117 18.78 -2.37 3.65
N ASP A 118 18.18 -3.31 4.38
CA ASP A 118 18.66 -3.75 5.70
C ASP A 118 20.11 -4.26 5.62
N ALA A 119 20.50 -4.92 4.52
CA ALA A 119 21.87 -5.35 4.27
C ALA A 119 22.82 -4.20 3.85
N ALA A 120 22.29 -3.17 3.18
CA ALA A 120 23.04 -2.03 2.66
C ALA A 120 23.19 -0.86 3.66
N VAL A 121 22.76 -1.00 4.91
CA VAL A 121 22.83 0.08 5.93
C VAL A 121 24.23 0.67 6.10
N LYS A 122 25.28 -0.17 5.96
CA LYS A 122 26.69 0.25 6.05
C LYS A 122 27.34 0.55 4.68
N ALA A 123 26.59 0.39 3.59
CA ALA A 123 27.07 0.65 2.24
C ALA A 123 27.20 2.15 1.95
N ALA A 124 27.82 2.48 0.83
CA ALA A 124 27.96 3.86 0.40
C ALA A 124 26.57 4.51 0.17
N HIS A 125 26.49 5.83 0.38
CA HIS A 125 25.25 6.58 0.19
C HIS A 125 24.65 6.40 -1.22
N ALA A 126 25.49 6.32 -2.25
CA ALA A 126 25.03 6.10 -3.63
C ALA A 126 24.31 4.75 -3.80
N GLU A 127 24.81 3.68 -3.18
CA GLU A 127 24.19 2.35 -3.22
C GLU A 127 22.86 2.36 -2.48
N ARG A 128 22.82 2.99 -1.30
CA ARG A 128 21.59 3.18 -0.52
C ARG A 128 20.50 3.92 -1.31
N ARG A 129 20.87 4.97 -2.06
CA ARG A 129 19.91 5.71 -2.90
C ARG A 129 19.29 4.87 -4.02
N ILE A 130 20.02 3.91 -4.59
CA ILE A 130 19.48 3.00 -5.61
C ILE A 130 18.38 2.14 -5.00
N VAL A 131 18.61 1.59 -3.82
CA VAL A 131 17.61 0.78 -3.10
C VAL A 131 16.41 1.63 -2.67
N MET A 132 16.63 2.87 -2.22
CA MET A 132 15.54 3.81 -1.91
C MET A 132 14.65 4.12 -3.10
N ALA A 133 15.25 4.39 -4.27
CA ALA A 133 14.48 4.65 -5.49
C ALA A 133 13.63 3.43 -5.87
N LYS A 134 14.18 2.21 -5.77
CA LYS A 134 13.48 0.94 -5.99
C LYS A 134 12.31 0.75 -5.00
N LEU A 135 12.52 1.02 -3.72
CA LEU A 135 11.47 0.94 -2.70
C LEU A 135 10.32 1.90 -2.96
N ASN A 136 10.63 3.16 -3.31
CA ASN A 136 9.60 4.15 -3.62
C ASN A 136 8.80 3.79 -4.87
N ASP A 137 9.44 3.27 -5.92
CA ASP A 137 8.77 2.81 -7.14
C ASP A 137 7.82 1.64 -6.86
N LEU A 138 8.30 0.61 -6.15
CA LEU A 138 7.49 -0.54 -5.75
C LEU A 138 6.29 -0.13 -4.88
N LEU A 139 6.49 0.81 -3.95
CA LEU A 139 5.43 1.31 -3.07
C LEU A 139 4.35 2.09 -3.86
N ASN A 140 4.76 2.89 -4.84
CA ASN A 140 3.83 3.60 -5.72
C ASN A 140 3.04 2.62 -6.60
N ARG A 141 3.70 1.64 -7.20
CA ARG A 141 3.05 0.57 -7.98
C ARG A 141 2.07 -0.22 -7.12
N ARG A 142 2.46 -0.60 -5.90
CA ARG A 142 1.59 -1.28 -4.93
C ARG A 142 0.34 -0.46 -4.64
N SER A 143 0.52 0.83 -4.33
CA SER A 143 -0.61 1.73 -4.06
C SER A 143 -1.57 1.82 -5.23
N TYR A 144 -1.06 1.86 -6.47
CA TYR A 144 -1.88 1.89 -7.68
C TYR A 144 -2.71 0.60 -7.81
N ILE A 145 -2.07 -0.57 -7.79
CA ILE A 145 -2.75 -1.87 -7.92
C ILE A 145 -3.75 -2.08 -6.79
N ARG A 146 -3.39 -1.74 -5.55
CA ARG A 146 -4.30 -1.84 -4.40
C ARG A 146 -5.55 -1.00 -4.60
N ASN A 147 -5.40 0.24 -5.06
CA ASN A 147 -6.55 1.11 -5.31
C ASN A 147 -7.42 0.54 -6.44
N LEU A 148 -6.82 -0.05 -7.47
CA LEU A 148 -7.55 -0.72 -8.55
C LEU A 148 -8.38 -1.90 -8.03
N VAL A 149 -7.77 -2.79 -7.24
CA VAL A 149 -8.47 -3.93 -6.61
C VAL A 149 -9.64 -3.45 -5.75
N ILE A 150 -9.42 -2.42 -4.91
CA ILE A 150 -10.48 -1.85 -4.07
C ILE A 150 -11.64 -1.30 -4.93
N ASN A 151 -11.33 -0.60 -6.02
CA ASN A 151 -12.35 -0.05 -6.91
C ASN A 151 -13.16 -1.16 -7.59
N VAL A 152 -12.51 -2.20 -8.10
CA VAL A 152 -13.20 -3.34 -8.74
C VAL A 152 -14.08 -4.08 -7.74
N ALA A 153 -13.57 -4.37 -6.54
CA ALA A 153 -14.32 -5.03 -5.48
C ALA A 153 -15.56 -4.22 -5.08
N LYS A 154 -15.46 -2.88 -5.06
CA LYS A 154 -16.58 -1.99 -4.79
C LYS A 154 -17.63 -2.08 -5.91
N GLU A 155 -17.22 -1.98 -7.16
CA GLU A 155 -18.15 -2.05 -8.32
C GLU A 155 -18.85 -3.42 -8.37
N LEU A 156 -18.15 -4.51 -8.09
CA LEU A 156 -18.71 -5.87 -7.98
C LEU A 156 -19.72 -6.02 -6.84
N ALA A 157 -19.52 -5.33 -5.71
CA ALA A 157 -20.46 -5.36 -4.58
C ALA A 157 -21.77 -4.60 -4.87
N GLU A 158 -21.74 -3.68 -5.84
CA GLU A 158 -22.90 -2.92 -6.30
C GLU A 158 -23.66 -3.61 -7.47
N VAL A 159 -23.25 -4.84 -7.86
CA VAL A 159 -23.84 -5.69 -8.93
C VAL A 159 -24.53 -6.92 -8.35
#